data_AF-A0A8J6E8I0-F1
#
_entry.id   AF-A0A8J6E8I0-F1
#
_cell.length_a   1.000
_cell.length_b   1.000
_cell.length_c   1.000
_cell.angle_alpha   90.00
_cell.angle_beta   90.00
_cell.angle_gamma   90.00
#
_symmetry.space_group_name_H-M   'P 1'
#
loop_
_entity.id
_entity.type
_entity.pdbx_description
1 polymer ?
#
loop_
_entity_poly.entity_id
_entity_poly.type
_entity_poly.pdbx_seq_one_letter_code
_entity_poly.pdbx_strand_id
1 'polypeptide(L)'
;MPTASSQVGKGETCVEFKAMLIAVGIHLLLLMFEVLVCDRIERGNHYFWLLVFMPLFFVSPVSVAACVWGFRHDRSLELEILCSVNILQFIFIALRLDSIITWPWLVVCVPLWILMSFLCLVVLYYIVWSVLFLRSMDVIAEQRRTHITMAVSWMAIVVPLLTFEILLVHR
;
A
#
# COMPACT_ATOMS: atom_id res chain seq x y z
N MET A 1 20.82 34.84 20.34
CA MET A 1 19.66 34.02 20.73
C MET A 1 18.99 33.55 19.46
N PRO A 2 19.02 32.24 19.12
CA PRO A 2 18.35 31.74 17.93
C PRO A 2 16.84 31.74 18.16
N THR A 3 16.11 32.39 17.26
CA THR A 3 14.65 32.53 17.27
C THR A 3 13.99 31.17 17.16
N ALA A 4 12.95 30.91 17.99
CA ALA A 4 12.23 29.65 18.07
C ALA A 4 11.73 29.13 16.70
N SER A 5 11.51 30.02 15.72
CA SER A 5 11.15 29.69 14.34
C SER A 5 12.21 28.89 13.56
N SER A 6 13.51 29.10 13.83
CA SER A 6 14.59 28.36 13.15
C SER A 6 14.82 26.97 13.72
N GLN A 7 14.43 26.72 14.98
CA GLN A 7 14.48 25.40 15.59
C GLN A 7 13.31 24.52 15.10
N VAL A 8 12.13 25.12 14.89
CA VAL A 8 10.94 24.44 14.34
C VAL A 8 11.20 23.94 12.91
N GLY A 9 11.72 24.80 12.02
CA GLY A 9 12.00 24.40 10.63
C GLY A 9 13.12 23.34 10.46
N LYS A 10 14.06 23.25 11.42
CA LYS A 10 15.09 22.20 11.42
C LYS A 10 14.54 20.83 11.88
N GLY A 11 13.50 20.85 12.71
CA GLY A 11 12.76 19.66 13.11
C GLY A 11 11.93 19.09 11.96
N GLU A 12 11.19 19.94 11.25
CA GLU A 12 10.37 19.55 10.08
C GLU A 12 11.22 18.93 8.96
N THR A 13 12.33 19.56 8.59
CA THR A 13 13.25 19.03 7.54
C THR A 13 13.88 17.68 7.92
N CYS A 14 14.16 17.43 9.20
CA CYS A 14 14.66 16.13 9.67
C CYS A 14 13.59 15.03 9.56
N VAL A 15 12.32 15.37 9.83
CA VAL A 15 11.18 14.47 9.69
C VAL A 15 10.94 14.13 8.22
N GLU A 16 10.99 15.13 7.34
CA GLU A 16 10.85 14.93 5.89
C GLU A 16 11.98 14.07 5.32
N PHE A 17 13.23 14.32 5.73
CA PHE A 17 14.37 13.50 5.29
C PHE A 17 14.24 12.04 5.74
N LYS A 18 13.75 11.79 6.97
CA LYS A 18 13.48 10.43 7.45
C LYS A 18 12.36 9.75 6.65
N ALA A 19 11.28 10.48 6.31
CA ALA A 19 10.23 9.96 5.46
C ALA A 19 10.74 9.60 4.05
N MET A 20 11.60 10.46 3.47
CA MET A 20 12.24 10.19 2.19
C MET A 20 13.14 8.95 2.26
N LEU A 21 13.90 8.76 3.34
CA LEU A 21 14.73 7.56 3.53
C LEU A 21 13.89 6.28 3.57
N ILE A 22 12.74 6.29 4.27
CA ILE A 22 11.85 5.13 4.31
C ILE A 22 11.25 4.87 2.92
N ALA A 23 10.81 5.93 2.22
CA ALA A 23 10.27 5.81 0.87
C ALA A 23 11.31 5.22 -0.11
N VAL A 24 12.56 5.71 -0.07
CA VAL A 24 13.68 5.18 -0.87
C VAL A 24 13.97 3.73 -0.50
N GLY A 25 13.95 3.38 0.80
CA GLY A 25 14.11 2.01 1.26
C GLY A 25 13.07 1.08 0.65
N ILE A 26 11.79 1.45 0.68
CA ILE A 26 10.70 0.66 0.09
C ILE A 26 10.92 0.49 -1.43
N HIS A 27 11.27 1.55 -2.15
CA HIS A 27 11.53 1.48 -3.60
C HIS A 27 12.73 0.58 -3.93
N LEU A 28 13.81 0.63 -3.13
CA LEU A 28 14.95 -0.26 -3.30
C LEU A 28 14.58 -1.72 -3.04
N LEU A 29 13.76 -2.00 -2.02
CA LEU A 29 13.29 -3.37 -1.77
C LEU A 29 12.35 -3.88 -2.86
N LEU A 30 11.48 -3.02 -3.42
CA LEU A 30 10.66 -3.38 -4.58
C LEU A 30 11.52 -3.67 -5.82
N LEU A 31 12.52 -2.83 -6.08
CA LEU A 31 13.45 -3.05 -7.19
C LEU A 31 14.24 -4.34 -7.00
N MET A 32 14.67 -4.65 -5.78
CA MET A 32 15.28 -5.93 -5.45
C MET A 32 14.32 -7.09 -5.74
N PHE A 33 13.05 -7.01 -5.35
CA PHE A 33 12.05 -8.02 -5.68
C PHE A 33 11.93 -8.25 -7.20
N GLU A 34 11.80 -7.18 -7.99
CA GLU A 34 11.72 -7.27 -9.45
C GLU A 34 12.93 -7.99 -10.03
N VAL A 35 14.14 -7.65 -9.59
CA VAL A 35 15.38 -8.31 -10.01
C VAL A 35 15.37 -9.80 -9.65
N LEU A 36 14.94 -10.17 -8.44
CA LEU A 36 14.85 -11.58 -8.03
C LEU A 36 13.80 -12.35 -8.83
N VAL A 37 12.67 -11.73 -9.16
CA VAL A 37 11.64 -12.35 -10.02
C VAL A 37 12.17 -12.56 -11.43
N CYS A 38 12.82 -11.56 -12.02
CA CYS A 38 13.44 -11.65 -13.34
C CYS A 38 14.52 -12.74 -13.36
N ASP A 39 15.43 -12.77 -12.37
CA ASP A 39 16.48 -13.79 -12.28
C ASP A 39 15.87 -15.20 -12.19
N ARG A 40 14.79 -15.38 -11.42
CA ARG A 40 14.10 -16.66 -11.33
C ARG A 40 13.41 -17.08 -12.64
N ILE A 41 12.80 -16.13 -13.36
CA ILE A 41 12.18 -16.43 -14.66
C ILE A 41 13.25 -16.83 -15.69
N GLU A 42 14.40 -16.15 -15.68
CA GLU A 42 15.49 -16.37 -16.63
C GLU A 42 16.33 -17.63 -16.33
N ARG A 43 16.69 -17.85 -15.06
CA ARG A 43 17.62 -18.94 -14.66
C ARG A 43 16.93 -20.25 -14.30
N GLY A 44 15.61 -20.27 -14.17
CA GLY A 44 14.86 -21.48 -13.82
C GLY A 44 15.08 -21.94 -12.37
N ASN A 45 14.37 -23.02 -12.01
CA ASN A 45 13.90 -23.45 -10.68
C ASN A 45 14.95 -23.79 -9.60
N HIS A 46 16.02 -23.02 -9.44
CA HIS A 46 17.03 -23.27 -8.40
C HIS A 46 16.64 -22.74 -7.00
N TYR A 47 15.61 -21.89 -6.88
CA TYR A 47 15.18 -21.28 -5.61
C TYR A 47 13.65 -21.27 -5.45
N PHE A 48 13.18 -21.51 -4.22
CA PHE A 48 11.75 -21.51 -3.85
C PHE A 48 11.06 -20.16 -4.11
N TRP A 49 9.75 -20.18 -4.36
CA TRP A 49 8.99 -18.93 -4.53
C TRP A 49 9.05 -18.02 -3.31
N LEU A 50 9.12 -18.62 -2.13
CA LEU A 50 9.24 -17.94 -0.85
C LEU A 50 10.49 -17.03 -0.75
N LEU A 51 11.62 -17.44 -1.34
CA LEU A 51 12.87 -16.68 -1.25
C LEU A 51 12.84 -15.43 -2.13
N VAL A 52 12.22 -15.52 -3.31
CA VAL A 52 11.97 -14.36 -4.18
C VAL A 52 11.03 -13.36 -3.52
N PHE A 53 10.09 -13.82 -2.69
CA PHE A 53 9.18 -12.95 -1.92
C PHE A 53 9.79 -12.37 -0.64
N MET A 54 11.01 -12.75 -0.26
CA MET A 54 11.66 -12.25 0.97
C MET A 54 11.80 -10.72 1.04
N PRO A 55 12.11 -9.98 -0.06
CA PRO A 55 12.13 -8.52 -0.05
C PRO A 55 10.77 -7.93 0.36
N LEU A 56 9.65 -8.49 -0.11
CA LEU A 56 8.32 -8.04 0.31
C LEU A 56 8.03 -8.31 1.79
N PHE A 57 8.54 -9.41 2.33
CA PHE A 57 8.43 -9.68 3.76
C PHE A 57 9.12 -8.58 4.58
N PHE A 58 10.26 -8.08 4.14
CA PHE A 58 10.95 -6.95 4.78
C PHE A 58 10.26 -5.60 4.56
N VAL A 59 9.52 -5.41 3.46
CA VAL A 59 8.72 -4.20 3.23
C VAL A 59 7.63 -4.05 4.30
N SER A 60 7.05 -5.14 4.80
CA SER A 60 5.99 -5.07 5.83
C SER A 60 6.41 -4.39 7.14
N PRO A 61 7.48 -4.79 7.85
CA PRO A 61 7.91 -4.11 9.07
C PRO A 61 8.43 -2.69 8.80
N VAL A 62 9.03 -2.43 7.63
CA VAL A 62 9.43 -1.07 7.24
C VAL A 62 8.20 -0.17 7.05
N SER A 63 7.13 -0.69 6.47
CA SER A 63 5.84 -0.01 6.36
C SER A 63 5.21 0.23 7.73
N VAL A 64 5.26 -0.74 8.66
CA VAL A 64 4.75 -0.55 10.04
C VAL A 64 5.56 0.52 10.78
N ALA A 65 6.88 0.54 10.62
CA ALA A 65 7.74 1.55 11.21
C ALA A 65 7.41 2.95 10.66
N ALA A 66 7.11 3.05 9.36
CA ALA A 66 6.60 4.26 8.76
C ALA A 66 5.20 4.64 9.29
N CYS A 67 4.33 3.67 9.61
CA CYS A 67 3.00 3.94 10.19
C CYS A 67 3.14 4.62 11.53
N VAL A 68 3.95 4.03 12.40
CA VAL A 68 4.18 4.53 13.75
C VAL A 68 4.83 5.92 13.69
N TRP A 69 5.69 6.14 12.70
CA TRP A 69 6.25 7.47 12.42
C TRP A 69 5.20 8.47 11.92
N GLY A 70 4.33 8.05 11.01
CA GLY A 70 3.28 8.85 10.37
C GLY A 70 2.12 9.20 11.30
N PHE A 71 1.78 8.31 12.25
CA PHE A 71 0.76 8.51 13.27
C PHE A 71 1.07 9.72 14.18
N ARG A 72 2.36 10.04 14.34
CA ARG A 72 2.81 11.23 15.08
C ARG A 72 2.66 12.55 14.30
N HIS A 73 2.23 12.52 13.04
CA HIS A 73 2.15 13.67 12.14
C HIS A 73 0.81 13.75 11.35
N ASP A 74 -0.26 13.10 11.82
CA ASP A 74 -1.62 13.22 11.24
C ASP A 74 -1.69 12.81 9.74
N ARG A 75 -0.84 11.87 9.30
CA ARG A 75 -0.79 11.44 7.89
C ARG A 75 -1.68 10.21 7.67
N SER A 76 -2.40 10.18 6.55
CA SER A 76 -3.35 9.13 6.16
C SER A 76 -2.73 7.73 6.16
N LEU A 77 -3.06 6.94 7.19
CA LEU A 77 -2.52 5.60 7.50
C LEU A 77 -3.07 4.47 6.62
N GLU A 78 -3.79 4.80 5.55
CA GLU A 78 -4.56 3.83 4.78
C GLU A 78 -3.64 2.84 4.06
N LEU A 79 -2.68 3.33 3.27
CA LEU A 79 -1.81 2.52 2.39
C LEU A 79 -0.91 1.53 3.16
N GLU A 80 -0.63 1.89 4.39
CA GLU A 80 0.28 1.23 5.31
C GLU A 80 -0.36 0.04 6.02
N ILE A 81 -1.63 0.20 6.40
CA ILE A 81 -2.49 -0.89 6.87
C ILE A 81 -2.72 -1.90 5.72
N LEU A 82 -2.93 -1.40 4.50
CA LEU A 82 -3.06 -2.26 3.31
C LEU A 82 -1.80 -3.11 3.06
N CYS A 83 -0.60 -2.54 3.24
CA CYS A 83 0.65 -3.29 3.13
C CYS A 83 0.77 -4.40 4.18
N SER A 84 0.35 -4.13 5.41
CA SER A 84 0.39 -5.13 6.49
C SER A 84 -0.57 -6.29 6.23
N VAL A 85 -1.79 -6.03 5.76
CA VAL A 85 -2.76 -7.09 5.40
C VAL A 85 -2.30 -7.89 4.18
N ASN A 86 -1.59 -7.26 3.24
CA ASN A 86 -1.05 -7.93 2.07
C ASN A 86 0.13 -8.87 2.37
N ILE A 87 0.80 -8.80 3.53
CA ILE A 87 1.88 -9.75 3.86
C ILE A 87 1.39 -11.20 3.80
N LEU A 88 0.16 -11.45 4.26
CA LEU A 88 -0.45 -12.76 4.30
C LEU A 88 -0.77 -13.25 2.88
N GLN A 89 -1.25 -12.35 2.03
CA GLN A 89 -1.50 -12.61 0.61
C GLN A 89 -0.21 -13.03 -0.11
N PHE A 90 0.90 -12.30 0.10
CA PHE A 90 2.18 -12.63 -0.53
C PHE A 90 2.69 -14.00 -0.08
N ILE A 91 2.52 -14.35 1.19
CA ILE A 91 2.88 -15.68 1.71
C ILE A 91 2.02 -16.76 1.05
N PHE A 92 0.69 -16.60 0.99
CA PHE A 92 -0.19 -17.57 0.35
C PHE A 92 0.09 -17.74 -1.14
N ILE A 93 0.36 -16.64 -1.85
CA ILE A 93 0.78 -16.66 -3.27
C ILE A 93 2.12 -17.39 -3.41
N ALA A 94 3.12 -17.08 -2.58
CA ALA A 94 4.40 -17.76 -2.61
C ALA A 94 4.26 -19.27 -2.43
N LEU A 95 3.49 -19.70 -1.42
CA LEU A 95 3.23 -21.11 -1.12
C LEU A 95 2.43 -21.81 -2.22
N ARG A 96 1.49 -21.10 -2.86
CA ARG A 96 0.73 -21.60 -4.00
C ARG A 96 1.62 -21.80 -5.22
N LEU A 97 2.49 -20.83 -5.54
CA LEU A 97 3.42 -20.96 -6.66
C LEU A 97 4.54 -21.99 -6.40
N ASP A 98 4.86 -22.25 -5.13
CA ASP A 98 5.74 -23.34 -4.73
C ASP A 98 5.08 -24.72 -4.84
N SER A 99 3.80 -24.78 -5.28
CA SER A 99 2.97 -26.00 -5.33
C SER A 99 2.81 -26.73 -3.99
N ILE A 100 3.12 -26.07 -2.87
CA ILE A 100 2.91 -26.59 -1.51
C ILE A 100 1.40 -26.63 -1.18
N ILE A 101 0.63 -25.67 -1.70
CA ILE A 101 -0.81 -25.56 -1.49
C ILE A 101 -1.57 -25.72 -2.82
N THR A 102 -2.35 -26.80 -2.96
CA THR A 102 -3.16 -27.09 -4.17
C THR A 102 -4.54 -26.40 -4.19
N TRP A 103 -4.81 -25.48 -3.26
CA TRP A 103 -6.08 -24.77 -3.12
C TRP A 103 -6.44 -23.82 -4.27
N PRO A 104 -7.72 -23.66 -4.60
CA PRO A 104 -8.13 -22.74 -5.66
C PRO A 104 -7.66 -21.30 -5.39
N TRP A 105 -7.38 -20.55 -6.47
CA TRP A 105 -6.94 -19.16 -6.40
C TRP A 105 -7.89 -18.27 -5.58
N LEU A 106 -9.19 -18.61 -5.56
CA LEU A 106 -10.18 -17.97 -4.71
C LEU A 106 -9.77 -17.95 -3.22
N VAL A 107 -9.27 -19.08 -2.67
CA VAL A 107 -8.92 -19.18 -1.25
C VAL A 107 -7.60 -18.44 -0.97
N VAL A 108 -6.64 -18.55 -1.89
CA VAL A 108 -5.36 -17.85 -1.82
C VAL A 108 -5.57 -16.32 -1.83
N CYS A 109 -6.58 -15.84 -2.54
CA CYS A 109 -6.94 -14.42 -2.65
C CYS A 109 -7.94 -13.92 -1.60
N VAL A 110 -8.41 -14.75 -0.65
CA VAL A 110 -9.36 -14.31 0.39
C VAL A 110 -8.90 -13.04 1.13
N PRO A 111 -7.62 -12.89 1.54
CA PRO A 111 -7.16 -11.66 2.18
C PRO A 111 -7.32 -10.42 1.30
N LEU A 112 -7.05 -10.54 -0.01
CA LEU A 112 -7.28 -9.46 -0.99
C LEU A 112 -8.76 -9.13 -1.18
N TRP A 113 -9.65 -10.12 -1.31
CA TRP A 113 -11.09 -9.88 -1.41
C TRP A 113 -11.62 -9.07 -0.23
N ILE A 114 -11.19 -9.41 0.98
CA ILE A 114 -11.55 -8.69 2.21
C ILE A 114 -11.02 -7.26 2.14
N LEU A 115 -9.77 -7.09 1.68
CA LEU A 115 -9.14 -5.79 1.53
C LEU A 115 -9.87 -4.90 0.52
N MET A 116 -10.22 -5.44 -0.65
CA MET A 116 -10.96 -4.72 -1.69
C MET A 116 -12.35 -4.32 -1.22
N SER A 117 -13.03 -5.20 -0.49
CA SER A 117 -14.31 -4.88 0.12
C SER A 117 -14.19 -3.71 1.10
N PHE A 118 -13.19 -3.76 1.99
CA PHE A 118 -12.90 -2.68 2.92
C PHE A 118 -12.55 -1.37 2.19
N LEU A 119 -11.70 -1.44 1.16
CA LEU A 119 -11.27 -0.27 0.40
C LEU A 119 -12.42 0.39 -0.36
N CYS A 120 -13.33 -0.43 -0.92
CA CYS A 120 -14.54 0.05 -1.57
C CYS A 120 -15.48 0.76 -0.57
N LEU A 121 -15.67 0.20 0.63
CA LEU A 121 -16.43 0.84 1.71
C LEU A 121 -15.82 2.17 2.14
N VAL A 122 -14.50 2.24 2.25
CA VAL A 122 -13.77 3.48 2.60
C VAL A 122 -13.96 4.55 1.53
N VAL A 123 -13.77 4.21 0.24
CA VAL A 123 -14.02 5.14 -0.87
C VAL A 123 -15.48 5.61 -0.87
N LEU A 124 -16.44 4.69 -0.69
CA LEU A 124 -17.85 5.04 -0.62
C LEU A 124 -18.15 5.96 0.58
N TYR A 125 -17.57 5.68 1.75
CA TYR A 125 -17.67 6.53 2.93
C TYR A 125 -17.12 7.93 2.66
N TYR A 126 -15.95 8.06 2.02
CA TYR A 126 -15.39 9.35 1.63
C TYR A 126 -16.27 10.09 0.62
N ILE A 127 -16.89 9.38 -0.33
CA ILE A 127 -17.84 9.98 -1.28
C ILE A 127 -19.07 10.50 -0.53
N VAL A 128 -19.69 9.70 0.35
CA VAL A 128 -20.85 10.11 1.15
C VAL A 128 -20.51 11.30 2.03
N TRP A 129 -19.36 11.25 2.71
CA TRP A 129 -18.87 12.35 3.55
C TRP A 129 -18.63 13.61 2.72
N SER A 130 -18.02 13.46 1.54
CA SER A 130 -17.79 14.57 0.60
C SER A 130 -19.11 15.19 0.12
N VAL A 131 -20.12 14.39 -0.20
CA VAL A 131 -21.46 14.87 -0.61
C VAL A 131 -22.19 15.55 0.54
N LEU A 132 -22.11 14.99 1.75
CA LEU A 132 -22.76 15.53 2.95
C LEU A 132 -22.13 16.88 3.35
N PHE A 133 -20.82 17.01 3.21
CA PHE A 133 -20.08 18.27 3.37
C PHE A 133 -20.40 19.28 2.26
N LEU A 134 -20.56 18.81 1.01
CA LEU A 134 -20.99 19.63 -0.14
C LEU A 134 -22.36 20.29 0.09
N ARG A 135 -23.20 19.66 0.93
CA ARG A 135 -24.53 20.15 1.32
C ARG A 135 -24.49 21.22 2.42
N SER A 136 -23.37 21.38 3.15
CA SER A 136 -23.29 22.26 4.34
C SER A 136 -22.34 23.46 4.24
N MET A 137 -21.48 23.58 3.22
CA MET A 137 -20.51 24.69 3.14
C MET A 137 -20.39 25.30 1.74
N ASP A 138 -20.93 26.52 1.63
CA ASP A 138 -20.80 27.44 0.49
C ASP A 138 -19.38 28.08 0.35
N VAL A 139 -18.35 27.57 1.04
CA VAL A 139 -17.00 28.18 1.00
C VAL A 139 -15.91 27.10 1.07
N ILE A 140 -14.96 27.20 0.11
CA ILE A 140 -13.70 26.45 -0.12
C ILE A 140 -13.75 25.46 -1.30
N ALA A 141 -13.49 26.00 -2.51
CA ALA A 141 -13.30 25.22 -3.74
C ALA A 141 -11.97 24.43 -3.79
N GLU A 142 -11.00 24.77 -2.94
CA GLU A 142 -9.63 24.21 -2.93
C GLU A 142 -9.58 22.79 -2.31
N GLN A 143 -10.23 22.61 -1.15
CA GLN A 143 -10.22 21.35 -0.37
C GLN A 143 -10.98 20.21 -1.08
N ARG A 144 -12.00 20.56 -1.87
CA ARG A 144 -12.78 19.63 -2.70
C ARG A 144 -11.95 18.99 -3.82
N ARG A 145 -11.03 19.74 -4.44
CA ARG A 145 -10.17 19.18 -5.50
C ARG A 145 -9.26 18.10 -4.91
N THR A 146 -8.69 18.31 -3.73
CA THR A 146 -7.85 17.32 -3.06
C THR A 146 -8.62 16.03 -2.75
N HIS A 147 -9.83 16.12 -2.16
CA HIS A 147 -10.64 14.93 -1.88
C HIS A 147 -11.06 14.16 -3.15
N ILE A 148 -11.42 14.87 -4.22
CA ILE A 148 -11.76 14.25 -5.51
C ILE A 148 -10.53 13.59 -6.12
N THR A 149 -9.37 14.24 -6.09
CA THR A 149 -8.13 13.68 -6.66
C THR A 149 -7.70 12.43 -5.90
N MET A 150 -7.85 12.42 -4.57
CA MET A 150 -7.62 11.23 -3.75
C MET A 150 -8.60 10.11 -4.13
N ALA A 151 -9.90 10.36 -4.17
CA ALA A 151 -10.90 9.35 -4.56
C ALA A 151 -10.66 8.78 -5.97
N VAL A 152 -10.26 9.64 -6.93
CA VAL A 152 -9.92 9.22 -8.29
C VAL A 152 -8.65 8.35 -8.29
N SER A 153 -7.63 8.70 -7.50
CA SER A 153 -6.41 7.88 -7.38
C SER A 153 -6.71 6.50 -6.79
N TRP A 154 -7.55 6.43 -5.75
CA TRP A 154 -8.01 5.17 -5.17
C TRP A 154 -8.81 4.32 -6.15
N MET A 155 -9.75 4.92 -6.90
CA MET A 155 -10.52 4.21 -7.94
C MET A 155 -9.61 3.69 -9.06
N ALA A 156 -8.61 4.48 -9.47
CA ALA A 156 -7.66 4.09 -10.49
C ALA A 156 -6.76 2.92 -10.07
N ILE A 157 -6.55 2.69 -8.76
CA ILE A 157 -5.81 1.55 -8.22
C ILE A 157 -6.73 0.33 -8.02
N VAL A 158 -7.93 0.54 -7.49
CA VAL A 158 -8.89 -0.53 -7.19
C VAL A 158 -9.36 -1.24 -8.46
N VAL A 159 -9.68 -0.50 -9.52
CA VAL A 159 -10.28 -1.07 -10.73
C VAL A 159 -9.33 -2.06 -11.44
N PRO A 160 -8.05 -1.75 -11.70
CA PRO A 160 -7.11 -2.70 -12.29
C PRO A 160 -6.86 -3.91 -11.39
N LEU A 161 -6.73 -3.69 -10.08
CA LEU A 161 -6.50 -4.76 -9.11
C LEU A 161 -7.68 -5.74 -9.05
N LEU A 162 -8.91 -5.23 -8.98
CA LEU A 162 -10.13 -6.03 -8.99
C LEU A 162 -10.25 -6.84 -10.29
N THR A 163 -9.92 -6.22 -11.43
CA THR A 163 -9.91 -6.89 -12.73
C THR A 163 -8.90 -8.05 -12.74
N PHE A 164 -7.70 -7.81 -12.24
CA PHE A 164 -6.66 -8.83 -12.14
C PHE A 164 -7.09 -9.99 -11.24
N GLU A 165 -7.69 -9.70 -10.09
CA GLU A 165 -8.17 -10.70 -9.13
C GLU A 165 -9.29 -11.56 -9.71
N ILE A 166 -10.31 -10.96 -10.34
CA ILE A 166 -11.39 -11.71 -11.00
C ILE A 166 -10.81 -12.61 -12.09
N LEU A 167 -9.85 -12.11 -12.88
CA LEU A 167 -9.21 -12.88 -13.94
C LEU A 167 -8.38 -14.04 -13.38
N LEU A 168 -7.76 -13.88 -12.22
CA LEU A 168 -6.98 -14.91 -11.54
C LEU A 168 -7.88 -15.98 -10.89
N VAL A 169 -9.04 -15.59 -10.38
CA VAL A 169 -10.06 -16.50 -9.81
C VAL A 169 -10.74 -17.33 -10.90
N HIS A 170 -10.94 -16.75 -12.09
CA HIS A 170 -11.56 -17.44 -13.23
C HIS A 170 -10.60 -18.31 -14.07
N ARG A 171 -9.31 -18.33 -13.72
CA ARG A 171 -8.24 -19.14 -14.34
C ARG A 171 -7.95 -20.40 -13.52
#